data_AF-A0A371D066-F1
#
_entry.id   AF-A0A371D066-F1
#
_cell.length_a   1.000
_cell.length_b   1.000
_cell.length_c   1.000
_cell.angle_alpha   90.00
_cell.angle_beta   90.00
_cell.angle_gamma   90.00
#
_symmetry.space_group_name_H-M   'P 1'
#
loop_
_entity.id
_entity.type
_entity.pdbx_description
1 polymer ?
#
loop_
_entity_poly.entity_id
_entity_poly.type
_entity_poly.pdbx_seq_one_letter_code
_entity_poly.pdbx_strand_id
1 'polypeptide(L)'
;VTGTSSGLGLETARCALAHGDKVVATLRKPSVLAEFASKYPSSQLLLVKLDVTNQQEIKEAFQKAKDAFGRIDVVVNNAGIVIAGEAEGTPEEAARK
;
A
#
# COMPACT_ATOMS: atom_id res chain seq x y z
N VAL A 1 3.24 -0.28 -3.80
CA VAL A 1 1.82 0.07 -4.04
C VAL A 1 1.16 0.36 -2.70
N THR A 2 0.48 1.49 -2.54
CA THR A 2 -0.24 1.81 -1.29
C THR A 2 -1.71 1.39 -1.36
N GLY A 3 -2.30 1.02 -0.21
CA GLY A 3 -3.72 0.66 -0.14
C GLY A 3 -4.04 -0.69 -0.75
N THR A 4 -3.18 -1.69 -0.56
CA THR A 4 -3.31 -3.01 -1.20
C THR A 4 -4.29 -3.95 -0.51
N SER A 5 -5.03 -3.51 0.51
CA SER A 5 -6.00 -4.35 1.22
C SER A 5 -7.17 -4.82 0.35
N SER A 6 -7.49 -4.09 -0.72
CA SER A 6 -8.61 -4.38 -1.62
C SER A 6 -8.50 -3.58 -2.93
N GLY A 7 -9.45 -3.82 -3.85
CA GLY A 7 -9.70 -2.98 -5.02
C GLY A 7 -8.49 -2.84 -5.96
N LEU A 8 -8.35 -1.64 -6.55
CA LEU A 8 -7.30 -1.35 -7.52
C LEU A 8 -5.89 -1.55 -6.96
N GLY A 9 -5.66 -1.26 -5.68
CA GLY A 9 -4.36 -1.47 -5.05
C GLY A 9 -3.97 -2.95 -5.02
N LEU A 10 -4.90 -3.83 -4.63
CA LEU A 10 -4.67 -5.27 -4.61
C LEU A 10 -4.46 -5.84 -6.01
N GLU A 11 -5.30 -5.45 -6.97
CA GLU A 11 -5.21 -5.96 -8.34
C GLU A 11 -3.98 -5.43 -9.08
N THR A 12 -3.54 -4.20 -8.80
CA THR A 12 -2.25 -3.68 -9.27
C THR A 12 -1.10 -4.53 -8.74
N ALA A 13 -1.10 -4.84 -7.43
CA ALA A 13 -0.08 -5.70 -6.83
C ALA A 13 -0.09 -7.12 -7.43
N ARG A 14 -1.27 -7.70 -7.64
CA ARG A 14 -1.43 -9.02 -8.26
C ARG A 14 -0.89 -9.04 -9.69
N CYS A 15 -1.24 -8.04 -10.49
CA CYS A 15 -0.81 -7.93 -11.87
C CYS A 15 0.72 -7.80 -11.99
N ALA A 16 1.34 -6.93 -11.19
CA ALA A 16 2.79 -6.77 -11.17
C ALA A 16 3.51 -8.07 -10.74
N LEU A 17 3.03 -8.72 -9.66
CA LEU A 17 3.58 -10.01 -9.21
C LEU A 17 3.46 -11.11 -10.28
N ALA A 18 2.34 -11.16 -11.02
CA ALA A 18 2.13 -12.12 -12.10
C ALA A 18 3.11 -11.92 -13.27
N HIS A 19 3.61 -10.70 -13.48
CA HIS A 19 4.63 -10.40 -14.48
C HIS A 19 6.07 -10.64 -13.99
N GLY A 20 6.24 -11.10 -12.74
CA GLY A 20 7.57 -11.36 -12.17
C GLY A 20 8.19 -10.15 -11.46
N ASP A 21 7.46 -9.04 -11.34
CA ASP A 21 7.96 -7.86 -10.64
C ASP A 21 8.04 -8.09 -9.13
N LYS A 22 8.89 -7.29 -8.46
CA LYS A 22 8.97 -7.23 -7.00
C LYS A 22 8.00 -6.16 -6.49
N VAL A 23 7.15 -6.54 -5.54
CA VAL A 23 6.11 -5.66 -5.01
C VAL A 23 6.28 -5.46 -3.51
N VAL A 24 6.33 -4.19 -3.12
CA VAL A 24 6.07 -3.76 -1.74
C VAL A 24 4.60 -3.39 -1.64
N ALA A 25 3.82 -4.24 -0.98
CA ALA A 25 2.38 -4.06 -0.80
C ALA A 25 2.12 -3.44 0.58
N THR A 26 1.56 -2.23 0.60
CA THR A 26 1.36 -1.49 1.85
C THR A 26 -0.10 -1.29 2.21
N LEU A 27 -0.39 -1.47 3.50
CA LEU A 27 -1.74 -1.43 4.07
C LEU A 27 -1.66 -1.25 5.59
N ARG A 28 -2.71 -0.72 6.21
CA ARG A 28 -2.75 -0.47 7.66
C ARG A 28 -2.75 -1.76 8.50
N LYS A 29 -3.24 -2.88 7.95
CA LYS A 29 -3.31 -4.19 8.61
C LYS A 29 -2.76 -5.30 7.70
N PRO A 30 -1.45 -5.55 7.70
CA PRO A 30 -0.82 -6.55 6.82
C PRO A 30 -1.38 -7.96 6.93
N SER A 31 -1.90 -8.35 8.10
CA SER A 31 -2.50 -9.67 8.32
C SER A 31 -3.66 -10.01 7.38
N VAL A 32 -4.36 -9.00 6.84
CA VAL A 32 -5.45 -9.18 5.88
C VAL A 32 -4.97 -9.84 4.57
N LEU A 33 -3.69 -9.71 4.24
CA LEU A 33 -3.08 -10.30 3.05
C LEU A 33 -2.19 -11.50 3.34
N ALA A 34 -2.24 -12.10 4.55
CA ALA A 34 -1.36 -13.21 4.90
C ALA A 34 -1.47 -14.41 3.93
N GLU A 35 -2.69 -14.82 3.58
CA GLU A 35 -2.93 -15.92 2.63
C GLU A 35 -2.58 -15.54 1.18
N PHE A 36 -2.74 -14.26 0.81
CA PHE A 36 -2.30 -13.78 -0.49
C PHE A 36 -0.77 -13.81 -0.57
N ALA A 37 -0.08 -13.39 0.50
CA ALA A 37 1.36 -13.29 0.54
C ALA A 37 2.05 -14.66 0.60
N SER A 38 1.42 -15.68 1.19
CA SER A 38 1.98 -17.04 1.22
C SER A 38 2.15 -17.67 -0.17
N LYS A 39 1.53 -17.09 -1.20
CA LYS A 39 1.63 -17.54 -2.61
C LYS A 39 2.89 -17.03 -3.32
N TYR A 40 3.65 -16.13 -2.69
CA TYR A 40 4.83 -15.50 -3.29
C TYR A 40 6.04 -15.60 -2.37
N PRO A 41 7.26 -15.74 -2.91
CA PRO A 41 8.48 -15.73 -2.11
C PRO A 41 8.77 -14.32 -1.57
N SER A 42 9.50 -14.26 -0.45
CA SER A 42 9.95 -12.99 0.15
C SER A 42 10.88 -12.18 -0.76
N SER A 43 11.53 -12.83 -1.73
CA SER A 43 12.33 -12.18 -2.77
C SER A 43 11.50 -11.38 -3.78
N GLN A 44 10.17 -11.56 -3.78
CA GLN A 44 9.26 -10.94 -4.74
C GLN A 44 8.15 -10.11 -4.06
N LEU A 45 7.67 -10.51 -2.89
CA LEU A 45 6.62 -9.78 -2.18
C LEU A 45 7.04 -9.43 -0.76
N LEU A 46 6.92 -8.15 -0.42
CA LEU A 46 7.06 -7.63 0.94
C LEU A 46 5.76 -6.95 1.37
N LEU A 47 5.19 -7.41 2.48
CA LEU A 47 4.08 -6.71 3.15
C LEU A 47 4.62 -5.69 4.14
N VAL A 48 4.14 -4.45 4.07
CA VAL A 48 4.56 -3.38 4.98
C VAL A 48 3.34 -2.69 5.57
N LYS A 49 3.30 -2.56 6.90
CA LYS A 49 2.32 -1.70 7.56
C LYS A 49 2.58 -0.25 7.15
N LEU A 50 1.56 0.42 6.62
CA LEU A 50 1.63 1.85 6.31
C LEU A 50 0.26 2.53 6.47
N ASP A 51 0.24 3.58 7.28
CA ASP A 51 -0.69 4.69 7.18
C ASP A 51 -0.05 5.82 6.36
N VAL A 52 -0.62 6.13 5.20
CA VAL A 52 -0.08 7.13 4.27
C VAL A 52 -0.21 8.58 4.77
N THR A 53 -0.95 8.81 5.85
CA THR A 53 -0.99 10.12 6.52
C THR A 53 0.17 10.30 7.51
N ASN A 54 0.86 9.21 7.87
CA ASN A 54 1.96 9.21 8.82
C ASN A 54 3.33 9.29 8.13
N GLN A 55 3.95 10.47 8.20
CA GLN A 55 5.28 10.76 7.63
C GLN A 55 6.38 9.79 8.08
N GLN A 56 6.34 9.35 9.33
CA GLN A 56 7.35 8.43 9.87
C GLN A 56 7.15 7.02 9.30
N GLU A 57 5.91 6.53 9.23
CA GLU A 57 5.63 5.23 8.61
C GLU A 57 5.98 5.22 7.11
N ILE A 58 5.79 6.36 6.40
CA ILE A 58 6.24 6.50 5.00
C ILE A 58 7.76 6.28 4.92
N LYS A 59 8.55 7.01 5.71
CA LYS A 59 10.02 6.89 5.70
C LYS A 59 10.47 5.45 5.98
N GLU A 60 9.85 4.81 6.97
CA GLU A 60 10.14 3.41 7.31
C GLU A 60 9.75 2.44 6.20
N ALA A 61 8.64 2.67 5.50
CA ALA A 61 8.22 1.83 4.38
C ALA A 61 9.20 1.92 3.21
N PHE A 62 9.67 3.13 2.89
CA PHE A 62 10.72 3.33 1.88
C PHE A 62 12.05 2.69 2.29
N GLN A 63 12.42 2.77 3.57
CA GLN A 63 13.63 2.11 4.06
C GLN A 63 13.53 0.59 3.93
N LYS A 64 12.44 -0.02 4.41
CA LYS A 64 12.18 -1.46 4.29
C LYS A 64 12.18 -1.93 2.83
N ALA A 65 11.63 -1.14 1.92
CA ALA A 65 11.64 -1.43 0.49
C ALA A 65 13.07 -1.47 -0.07
N LYS A 66 13.91 -0.49 0.30
CA LYS A 66 15.32 -0.46 -0.11
C LYS A 66 16.12 -1.61 0.52
N ASP A 67 15.87 -1.92 1.79
CA ASP A 67 16.57 -3.01 2.47
C ASP A 67 16.23 -4.38 1.83
N ALA A 68 14.98 -4.57 1.42
CA ALA A 68 14.55 -5.82 0.79
C ALA A 68 14.98 -5.95 -0.68
N PHE A 69 14.88 -4.87 -1.47
CA PHE A 69 15.00 -4.95 -2.93
C PHE A 69 16.08 -4.04 -3.54
N GLY A 70 16.77 -3.24 -2.73
CA GLY A 70 17.89 -2.36 -3.11
C GLY A 70 17.48 -1.04 -3.77
N ARG A 71 16.37 -1.02 -4.51
CA ARG A 71 15.86 0.16 -5.23
C ARG A 71 14.34 0.19 -5.27
N ILE A 72 13.80 1.33 -5.68
CA ILE A 72 12.37 1.53 -5.95
C ILE A 72 12.25 2.18 -7.32
N ASP A 73 11.56 1.52 -8.24
CA ASP A 73 11.38 1.98 -9.62
C ASP A 73 10.10 2.78 -9.82
N VAL A 74 9.01 2.33 -9.19
CA VAL A 74 7.68 2.90 -9.35
C VAL A 74 7.00 3.02 -7.99
N VAL A 75 6.34 4.15 -7.75
CA VAL A 75 5.46 4.37 -6.60
C VAL A 75 4.04 4.57 -7.10
N VAL A 76 3.14 3.69 -6.66
CA VAL A 76 1.70 3.81 -6.92
C VAL A 76 1.02 4.36 -5.65
N ASN A 77 0.76 5.67 -5.65
CA ASN A 77 0.03 6.38 -4.59
C ASN A 77 -1.48 6.13 -4.75
N ASN A 78 -1.95 4.95 -4.35
CA ASN A 78 -3.33 4.49 -4.57
C ASN A 78 -4.20 4.56 -3.31
N ALA A 79 -3.63 4.47 -2.10
CA ALA A 79 -4.39 4.54 -0.87
C ALA A 79 -5.21 5.86 -0.82
N GLY A 80 -6.52 5.73 -0.64
CA GLY A 80 -7.43 6.86 -0.57
C GLY A 80 -8.79 6.44 -0.03
N ILE A 81 -9.56 7.42 0.40
CA ILE A 81 -10.95 7.27 0.81
C ILE A 81 -11.79 8.25 0.01
N VAL A 82 -13.09 7.95 -0.12
CA VAL A 82 -14.07 8.87 -0.71
C VAL A 82 -15.12 9.15 0.34
N ILE A 83 -15.44 10.44 0.49
CA ILE A 83 -16.57 10.91 1.29
C ILE A 83 -17.60 11.43 0.30
N ALA A 84 -18.83 10.92 0.37
CA ALA A 84 -19.94 11.35 -0.48
C ALA A 84 -20.90 12.20 0.34
N GLY A 85 -21.10 13.45 -0.07
CA GLY A 85 -21.96 14.41 0.61
C GLY A 85 -21.76 15.83 0.08
N GLU A 86 -22.51 16.78 0.64
CA GLU A 86 -22.32 18.21 0.38
C GLU A 86 -20.96 18.67 0.94
N ALA A 87 -20.27 19.56 0.21
CA ALA A 87 -18.96 20.04 0.62
C ALA A 87 -19.05 20.83 1.94
N GLU A 88 -20.08 21.66 2.08
CA GLU A 88 -20.38 22.49 3.24
C GLU A 88 -20.73 21.65 4.48
N GLY A 89 -21.28 20.46 4.28
CA GLY A 89 -21.68 19.53 5.34
C GLY A 89 -20.56 18.59 5.79
N THR A 90 -19.41 18.58 5.12
CA THR A 90 -18.32 17.64 5.43
C THR A 90 -17.51 18.14 6.63
N PRO A 91 -17.41 17.37 7.74
CA PRO A 91 -16.59 17.76 8.88
C PRO A 91 -15.12 17.95 8.48
N GLU A 92 -14.46 18.99 8.98
CA GLU A 92 -13.07 19.31 8.63
C GLU A 92 -12.10 18.14 8.93
N GLU A 93 -12.30 17.43 10.04
CA GLU A 93 -11.50 16.26 10.38
C GLU A 93 -11.61 15.15 9.33
N ALA A 94 -12.80 14.98 8.73
CA ALA A 94 -13.01 14.00 7.67
C ALA A 94 -12.40 14.47 6.34
N ALA A 95 -12.52 15.77 6.02
CA ALA A 95 -11.95 16.37 4.82
C ALA A 95 -10.41 16.40 4.80
N ARG A 96 -9.76 16.39 5.97
CA ARG A 96 -8.29 16.41 6.10
C ARG A 96 -7.63 15.02 6.13
N LYS A 97 -8.39 13.94 5.98
CA LYS A 97 -7.87 12.57 5.87
C LYS A 97 -7.49 12.22 4.45
#